data_AF-A0AAV1ZYE4-F1
#
_entry.id   AF-A0AAV1ZYE4-F1
#
_cell.length_a   1.000
_cell.length_b   1.000
_cell.length_c   1.000
_cell.angle_alpha   90.00
_cell.angle_beta   90.00
_cell.angle_gamma   90.00
#
_symmetry.space_group_name_H-M   'P 1'
#
loop_
_entity.id
_entity.type
_entity.pdbx_description
1 polymer ?
#
loop_
_entity_poly.entity_id
_entity_poly.type
_entity_poly.pdbx_seq_one_letter_code
_entity_poly.pdbx_strand_id
1 'polypeptide(L)'
;MDNPQVFLGIHSPFIPINPVLDGYAISAGYEYAFEVELEREENLLPPPYQTNCQDNGPSKDAKNFTNPNSYEMCLGMCESESSEALYDCKGGWTMIFLSRKFCIPSIEKVNMISNRELEIEERLVTCFQNCKPGCLQTLLVKYL
;
A
#
# COMPACT_ATOMS: atom_id res chain seq x y z
N MET A 1 -26.89 4.64 -20.95
CA MET A 1 -26.90 3.42 -20.12
C MET A 1 -25.44 3.11 -19.87
N ASP A 2 -25.00 3.25 -18.63
CA ASP A 2 -23.62 2.89 -18.26
C ASP A 2 -23.47 1.38 -18.40
N ASN A 3 -22.52 0.95 -19.24
CA ASN A 3 -22.17 -0.47 -19.29
C ASN A 3 -21.43 -0.81 -18.00
N PRO A 4 -21.88 -1.83 -17.23
CA PRO A 4 -21.18 -2.23 -16.02
C PRO A 4 -19.76 -2.69 -16.39
N GLN A 5 -18.76 -2.08 -15.75
CA GLN A 5 -17.35 -2.41 -15.88
C GLN A 5 -16.85 -3.04 -14.58
N VAL A 6 -15.96 -4.01 -14.73
CA VAL A 6 -15.17 -4.57 -13.62
C VAL A 6 -13.72 -4.16 -13.85
N PHE A 7 -12.97 -3.91 -12.79
CA PHE A 7 -11.57 -3.52 -12.88
C PHE A 7 -10.68 -4.64 -12.38
N LEU A 8 -9.75 -5.11 -13.23
CA LEU A 8 -8.80 -6.17 -12.92
C LEU A 8 -7.41 -5.58 -12.64
N GLY A 9 -6.95 -5.72 -11.40
CA GLY A 9 -5.59 -5.37 -11.00
C GLY A 9 -4.73 -6.63 -10.82
N ILE A 10 -3.71 -6.82 -11.65
CA ILE A 10 -2.69 -7.84 -11.46
C ILE A 10 -1.44 -7.15 -10.90
N HIS A 11 -0.95 -7.58 -9.76
CA HIS A 11 0.18 -6.94 -9.09
C HIS A 11 0.93 -7.93 -8.22
N SER A 12 2.15 -7.56 -7.82
CA SER A 12 2.90 -8.29 -6.81
C SER A 12 2.12 -8.28 -5.49
N PRO A 13 2.08 -9.40 -4.72
CA PRO A 13 1.42 -9.44 -3.41
C PRO A 13 2.02 -8.44 -2.41
N PHE A 14 3.20 -7.89 -2.72
CA PHE A 14 3.90 -6.95 -1.86
C PHE A 14 3.58 -5.48 -2.18
N ILE A 15 3.17 -5.15 -3.40
CA ILE A 15 2.90 -3.78 -3.86
C ILE A 15 1.38 -3.64 -4.02
N PRO A 16 0.69 -2.93 -3.12
CA PRO A 16 -0.73 -2.72 -3.30
C PRO A 16 -0.97 -1.78 -4.49
N ILE A 17 -2.07 -2.01 -5.21
CA ILE A 17 -2.52 -1.13 -6.29
C ILE A 17 -3.99 -0.77 -6.07
N ASN A 18 -4.46 0.29 -6.71
CA ASN A 18 -5.87 0.57 -6.81
C ASN A 18 -6.38 0.06 -8.16
N PRO A 19 -7.15 -1.05 -8.23
CA PRO A 19 -7.61 -1.58 -9.51
C PRO A 19 -8.42 -0.58 -10.35
N VAL A 20 -9.07 0.40 -9.71
CA VAL A 20 -9.84 1.44 -10.41
C VAL A 20 -8.93 2.44 -11.13
N LEU A 21 -7.74 2.72 -10.59
CA LEU A 21 -6.78 3.66 -11.17
C LEU A 21 -5.71 2.97 -12.03
N ASP A 22 -5.24 1.81 -11.57
CA ASP A 22 -4.06 1.10 -12.09
C ASP A 22 -4.41 -0.23 -12.79
N GLY A 23 -5.68 -0.62 -12.78
CA GLY A 23 -6.17 -1.88 -13.34
C GLY A 23 -6.75 -1.74 -14.75
N TYR A 24 -7.20 -2.88 -15.29
CA TYR A 24 -7.84 -2.96 -16.60
C TYR A 24 -9.36 -2.98 -16.44
N ALA A 25 -10.04 -2.05 -17.11
CA ALA A 25 -11.49 -2.10 -17.22
C ALA A 25 -11.92 -3.20 -18.20
N ILE A 26 -12.64 -4.20 -17.70
CA ILE A 26 -13.25 -5.27 -18.49
C ILE A 26 -14.77 -5.08 -18.56
N SER A 27 -15.34 -5.40 -19.71
CA SER A 27 -16.77 -5.30 -19.96
C SER A 27 -17.45 -6.65 -19.78
N ALA A 28 -18.66 -6.63 -19.24
CA ALA A 28 -19.48 -7.85 -19.16
C ALA A 28 -19.82 -8.39 -20.55
N GLY A 29 -19.94 -9.72 -20.67
CA GLY A 29 -20.37 -10.40 -21.90
C GLY A 29 -19.24 -10.82 -22.85
N TYR A 30 -17.98 -10.64 -22.47
CA TYR A 30 -16.81 -11.07 -23.24
C TYR A 30 -15.96 -12.05 -22.44
N GLU A 31 -15.25 -12.91 -23.16
CA GLU A 31 -14.19 -13.76 -22.61
C GLU A 31 -12.85 -13.06 -22.85
N TYR A 32 -12.03 -12.97 -21.80
CA TYR A 32 -10.72 -12.35 -21.85
C TYR A 32 -9.66 -13.38 -21.49
N ALA A 33 -8.58 -13.42 -22.26
CA ALA A 33 -7.38 -14.18 -21.93
C ALA A 33 -6.31 -13.18 -21.48
N PHE A 34 -5.78 -13.37 -20.28
CA PHE A 34 -4.68 -12.56 -19.76
C PHE A 34 -3.42 -13.39 -19.72
N GLU A 35 -2.38 -12.94 -20.41
CA GLU A 35 -1.07 -13.53 -20.30
C GLU A 35 -0.21 -12.64 -19.40
N VAL A 36 0.35 -13.26 -18.36
CA VAL A 36 1.16 -12.59 -17.34
C VAL A 36 2.56 -13.16 -17.43
N GLU A 37 3.52 -12.30 -17.72
CA GLU A 37 4.92 -12.66 -17.76
C GLU A 37 5.68 -11.91 -16.67
N LEU A 38 6.52 -12.65 -15.93
CA LEU A 38 7.46 -12.05 -15.00
C LEU A 38 8.62 -11.47 -15.80
N GLU A 39 8.63 -10.16 -15.98
CA GLU A 39 9.67 -9.46 -16.74
C GLU A 39 11.00 -9.50 -15.98
N ARG A 40 10.94 -9.21 -14.67
CA ARG A 40 12.14 -9.12 -13.85
C ARG A 40 11.85 -9.38 -12.38
N GLU A 41 12.76 -10.10 -11.73
CA GLU A 41 12.86 -10.17 -10.28
C GLU A 41 14.27 -9.74 -9.86
N GLU A 42 14.35 -8.71 -9.02
CA GLU A 42 15.61 -8.24 -8.45
C GLU A 42 15.67 -8.56 -6.96
N ASN A 43 16.75 -9.21 -6.57
CA ASN A 43 17.07 -9.54 -5.18
C ASN A 43 18.30 -8.73 -4.75
N LEU A 44 18.06 -7.59 -4.12
CA LEU A 44 19.08 -6.72 -3.55
C LEU A 44 19.55 -7.28 -2.20
N LEU A 45 20.85 -7.13 -1.91
CA LEU A 45 21.42 -7.54 -0.63
C LEU A 45 21.20 -6.43 0.41
N PRO A 46 20.70 -6.70 1.63
CA PRO A 46 20.52 -5.67 2.67
C PRO A 46 21.86 -5.11 3.18
N PRO A 47 21.87 -4.05 4.02
CA PRO A 47 23.10 -3.57 4.67
C PRO A 47 23.96 -4.71 5.25
N PRO A 48 25.29 -4.71 5.04
CA PRO A 48 26.15 -3.57 4.71
C PRO A 48 26.38 -3.29 3.20
N TYR A 49 25.68 -3.98 2.30
CA TYR A 49 25.83 -3.74 0.87
C TYR A 49 25.20 -2.40 0.45
N GLN A 50 25.72 -1.76 -0.60
CA GLN A 50 25.31 -0.42 -1.06
C GLN A 50 23.98 -0.43 -1.85
N THR A 51 22.95 -1.08 -1.32
CA THR A 51 21.63 -1.21 -1.96
C THR A 51 20.56 -0.34 -1.30
N ASN A 52 20.83 0.17 -0.07
CA ASN A 52 19.90 0.94 0.77
C ASN A 52 18.49 0.30 0.90
N CYS A 53 18.38 -1.01 0.66
CA CYS A 53 17.13 -1.73 0.75
C CYS A 53 16.94 -2.27 2.17
N GLN A 54 15.68 -2.39 2.58
CA GLN A 54 15.33 -3.03 3.84
C GLN A 54 13.92 -3.62 3.74
N ASP A 55 13.72 -4.74 4.42
CA ASP A 55 12.40 -5.31 4.65
C ASP A 55 11.62 -4.44 5.65
N ASN A 56 10.55 -3.76 5.19
CA ASN A 56 9.68 -2.92 6.04
C ASN A 56 8.68 -3.75 6.89
N GLY A 57 9.05 -4.99 7.21
CA GLY A 57 8.23 -5.93 7.96
C GLY A 57 8.30 -5.74 9.46
N PRO A 58 7.38 -6.38 10.19
CA PRO A 58 7.51 -6.42 11.63
C PRO A 58 8.85 -7.05 12.02
N SER A 59 9.39 -6.63 13.17
CA SER A 59 10.64 -7.17 13.70
C SER A 59 10.57 -8.70 13.82
N LYS A 60 11.74 -9.36 13.88
CA LYS A 60 11.94 -10.82 13.90
C LYS A 60 11.09 -11.60 14.93
N ASP A 61 10.40 -10.93 15.84
CA ASP A 61 9.56 -11.49 16.89
C ASP A 61 8.08 -11.69 16.47
N ALA A 62 7.66 -11.19 15.30
CA ALA A 62 6.32 -11.43 14.77
C ALA A 62 6.23 -12.80 14.08
N LYS A 63 5.93 -13.84 14.86
CA LYS A 63 5.95 -15.25 14.43
C LYS A 63 5.00 -15.65 13.30
N ASN A 64 4.12 -14.78 12.82
CA ASN A 64 3.13 -15.12 11.79
C ASN A 64 2.96 -14.03 10.72
N PHE A 65 4.04 -13.35 10.33
CA PHE A 65 4.00 -12.47 9.16
C PHE A 65 4.87 -13.03 8.05
N THR A 66 4.29 -13.24 6.88
CA THR A 66 5.04 -13.44 5.64
C THR A 66 5.79 -12.12 5.38
N ASN A 67 7.08 -12.10 5.70
CA ASN A 67 7.95 -10.91 5.63
C ASN A 67 8.07 -10.39 4.17
N PRO A 68 8.22 -9.08 3.87
CA PRO A 68 7.20 -8.05 4.12
C PRO A 68 7.08 -6.90 3.08
N ASN A 69 5.88 -6.31 3.04
CA ASN A 69 5.52 -4.90 2.82
C ASN A 69 6.51 -4.02 2.01
N SER A 70 6.16 -3.79 0.74
CA SER A 70 6.78 -2.82 -0.16
C SER A 70 6.90 -1.41 0.45
N TYR A 71 7.69 -0.56 -0.20
CA TYR A 71 7.81 0.85 0.16
C TYR A 71 6.42 1.53 0.18
N GLU A 72 5.60 1.25 -0.84
CA GLU A 72 4.23 1.77 -0.97
C GLU A 72 3.34 1.33 0.20
N MET A 73 3.47 0.06 0.61
CA MET A 73 2.73 -0.46 1.76
C MET A 73 3.20 0.17 3.08
N CYS A 74 4.50 0.45 3.23
CA CYS A 74 5.04 1.17 4.38
C CYS A 74 4.47 2.58 4.48
N LEU A 75 4.48 3.33 3.37
CA LEU A 75 3.89 4.67 3.31
C LEU A 75 2.39 4.64 3.66
N GLY A 76 1.63 3.72 3.07
CA GLY A 76 0.22 3.56 3.34
C GLY A 76 -0.09 3.24 4.81
N MET A 77 0.78 2.48 5.49
CA MET A 77 0.67 2.24 6.93
C MET A 77 0.92 3.51 7.74
N CYS A 78 1.98 4.27 7.43
CA CYS A 78 2.27 5.54 8.11
C CYS A 78 1.09 6.53 8.01
N GLU A 79 0.49 6.65 6.83
CA GLU A 79 -0.69 7.50 6.60
C GLU A 79 -1.91 6.99 7.36
N SER A 80 -2.15 5.67 7.36
CA SER A 80 -3.26 5.07 8.09
C SER A 80 -3.14 5.27 9.59
N GLU A 81 -1.94 5.08 10.17
CA GLU A 81 -1.69 5.28 11.60
C GLU A 81 -1.84 6.75 12.00
N SER A 82 -1.38 7.66 11.14
CA SER A 82 -1.54 9.11 11.36
C SER A 82 -3.00 9.53 11.29
N SER A 83 -3.75 8.99 10.33
CA SER A 83 -5.20 9.21 10.22
C SER A 83 -5.93 8.67 11.45
N GLU A 84 -5.56 7.50 11.95
CA GLU A 84 -6.14 6.92 13.16
C GLU A 84 -5.83 7.79 14.39
N ALA A 85 -4.61 8.34 14.48
CA ALA A 85 -4.23 9.23 15.56
C ALA A 85 -4.98 10.58 15.55
N LEU A 86 -5.28 11.12 14.36
CA LEU A 86 -5.96 12.40 14.14
C LEU A 86 -7.50 12.30 14.23
N TYR A 87 -8.06 11.24 13.66
CA TYR A 87 -9.48 11.16 13.37
C TYR A 87 -10.16 9.93 14.00
N ASP A 88 -9.41 9.04 14.67
CA ASP A 88 -9.91 7.74 15.17
C ASP A 88 -10.53 6.86 14.06
N CYS A 89 -10.05 7.05 12.82
CA CYS A 89 -10.46 6.31 11.63
C CYS A 89 -9.25 5.95 10.77
N LYS A 90 -9.35 4.88 9.98
CA LYS A 90 -8.29 4.47 9.06
C LYS A 90 -8.48 5.07 7.67
N GLY A 91 -7.40 5.66 7.14
CA GLY A 91 -7.33 6.13 5.77
C GLY A 91 -7.36 4.95 4.80
N GLY A 92 -8.38 4.88 3.95
CA GLY A 92 -8.56 3.78 3.01
C GLY A 92 -7.83 4.06 1.71
N TRP A 93 -6.54 3.72 1.63
CA TRP A 93 -5.83 3.86 0.35
C TRP A 93 -5.57 2.55 -0.38
N THR A 94 -5.30 1.43 0.31
CA THR A 94 -4.71 0.31 -0.46
C THR A 94 -4.88 -1.08 0.13
N MET A 95 -5.45 -1.22 1.32
CA MET A 95 -5.71 -2.53 1.89
C MET A 95 -7.16 -2.62 2.32
N ILE A 96 -7.90 -3.51 1.67
CA ILE A 96 -9.17 -4.06 2.13
C ILE A 96 -8.89 -4.95 3.35
N PHE A 97 -8.24 -4.42 4.38
CA PHE A 97 -8.42 -4.98 5.70
C PHE A 97 -9.75 -4.43 6.19
N LEU A 98 -10.64 -5.35 6.57
CA LEU A 98 -11.96 -5.17 7.16
C LEU A 98 -11.91 -4.36 8.47
N SER A 99 -11.34 -3.16 8.43
CA SER A 99 -11.31 -2.22 9.53
C SER A 99 -12.66 -1.54 9.51
N ARG A 100 -13.49 -1.78 10.54
CA ARG A 100 -14.85 -1.25 10.63
C ARG A 100 -14.94 0.28 10.76
N LYS A 101 -13.80 0.99 10.78
CA LYS A 101 -13.68 2.45 10.94
C LYS A 101 -12.88 3.06 9.78
N PHE A 102 -13.49 3.25 8.61
CA PHE A 102 -12.87 4.00 7.52
C PHE A 102 -13.20 5.49 7.65
N CYS A 103 -12.23 6.36 7.38
CA CYS A 103 -12.47 7.79 7.35
C CYS A 103 -13.43 8.14 6.20
N ILE A 104 -14.52 8.83 6.51
CA ILE A 104 -15.42 9.39 5.51
C ILE A 104 -14.97 10.84 5.25
N PRO A 105 -14.59 11.22 4.02
CA PRO A 105 -14.01 12.54 3.70
C PRO A 105 -14.85 13.75 4.12
N SER A 106 -16.13 13.55 4.42
CA SER A 106 -17.09 14.61 4.71
C SER A 106 -17.49 14.78 6.18
N ILE A 107 -17.03 13.95 7.13
CA ILE A 107 -17.63 13.91 8.48
C ILE A 107 -16.66 14.22 9.63
N GLU A 108 -15.35 14.00 9.50
CA GLU A 108 -14.46 14.02 10.68
C GLU A 108 -13.40 15.11 10.62
N LYS A 109 -13.82 16.38 10.71
CA LYS A 109 -12.95 17.40 11.32
C LYS A 109 -13.18 17.37 12.83
N VAL A 110 -12.51 16.46 13.52
CA VAL A 110 -12.38 16.57 14.97
C VAL A 110 -11.59 17.85 15.23
N ASN A 111 -12.12 18.75 16.06
CA ASN A 111 -11.38 19.93 16.53
C ASN A 111 -10.18 19.46 17.36
N MET A 112 -9.05 19.19 16.69
CA MET A 112 -7.81 18.86 17.35
C MET A 112 -7.12 20.12 17.88
N ILE A 113 -6.49 19.97 19.05
CA ILE A 113 -5.66 20.99 19.68
C ILE A 113 -4.35 21.06 18.88
N SER A 114 -3.95 22.23 18.38
CA SER A 114 -2.86 22.41 17.39
C SER A 114 -1.53 21.72 17.74
N ASN A 115 -1.22 21.57 19.04
CA ASN A 115 0.01 20.91 19.48
C ASN A 115 0.02 19.40 19.16
N ARG A 116 -1.14 18.75 19.15
CA ARG A 116 -1.26 17.32 18.84
C ARG A 116 -1.12 17.05 17.33
N GLU A 117 -1.54 18.00 16.49
CA GLU A 117 -1.36 17.90 15.04
C GLU A 117 0.12 17.96 14.66
N LEU A 118 0.88 18.90 15.22
CA LEU A 118 2.33 19.01 15.00
C LEU A 118 3.08 17.75 15.39
N GLU A 119 2.76 17.17 16.56
CA GLU A 119 3.39 15.91 17.01
C GLU A 119 3.09 14.75 16.04
N ILE A 120 1.86 14.66 15.53
CA ILE A 120 1.50 13.61 14.57
C ILE A 120 2.20 13.83 13.22
N GLU A 121 2.33 15.08 12.78
CA GLU A 121 3.04 15.42 11.55
C GLU A 121 4.54 15.07 11.63
N GLU A 122 5.20 15.38 12.76
CA GLU A 122 6.59 14.97 13.00
C GLU A 122 6.76 13.44 13.01
N ARG A 123 5.80 12.71 13.60
CA ARG A 123 5.79 11.24 13.59
C ARG A 123 5.60 10.69 12.19
N LEU A 124 4.72 11.29 11.39
CA LEU A 124 4.49 10.91 9.99
C LEU A 124 5.77 11.08 9.15
N VAL A 125 6.43 12.24 9.28
CA VAL A 125 7.70 12.51 8.58
C VAL A 125 8.77 11.49 8.97
N THR A 126 8.88 11.19 10.27
CA THR A 126 9.83 10.18 10.78
C THR A 126 9.49 8.79 10.25
N CYS A 127 8.21 8.43 10.17
CA CYS A 127 7.75 7.15 9.63
C CYS A 127 8.14 7.01 8.15
N PHE A 128 7.90 8.04 7.33
CA PHE A 128 8.29 8.05 5.92
C PHE A 128 9.81 7.93 5.74
N GLN A 129 10.61 8.58 6.57
CA GLN A 129 12.08 8.47 6.51
C GLN A 129 12.59 7.04 6.82
N ASN A 130 11.85 6.31 7.65
CA ASN A 130 12.15 4.92 8.01
C ASN A 130 11.69 3.91 6.95
N CYS A 131 10.73 4.26 6.09
CA CYS A 131 10.38 3.43 4.94
C CYS A 131 11.53 3.36 3.94
N LYS A 132 11.89 2.14 3.54
CA LYS A 132 12.95 1.88 2.55
C LYS A 132 12.41 1.05 1.38
N PRO A 133 13.06 1.12 0.20
CA PRO A 133 12.75 0.19 -0.87
C PRO A 133 12.96 -1.25 -0.40
N GLY A 134 12.03 -2.14 -0.75
CA GLY A 134 12.15 -3.57 -0.48
C GLY A 134 13.37 -4.15 -1.17
N CYS A 135 13.99 -5.14 -0.54
CA CYS A 135 15.13 -5.86 -1.13
C CYS A 135 14.69 -6.80 -2.26
N LEU A 136 13.42 -7.19 -2.29
CA LEU A 136 12.80 -7.93 -3.40
C LEU A 136 11.95 -6.98 -4.24
N GLN A 137 12.24 -6.90 -5.54
CA GLN A 137 11.44 -6.14 -6.50
C GLN A 137 10.98 -7.05 -7.64
N THR A 138 9.70 -6.97 -8.00
CA THR A 138 9.08 -7.82 -9.02
C THR A 138 8.37 -6.94 -10.04
N LEU A 139 8.71 -7.08 -11.32
CA LEU A 139 8.07 -6.39 -12.43
C LEU A 139 7.29 -7.39 -13.28
N LEU A 140 5.98 -7.15 -13.44
CA LEU A 140 5.08 -7.99 -14.21
C LEU A 140 4.63 -7.23 -15.46
N VAL A 141 4.77 -7.86 -16.62
CA VAL A 141 4.20 -7.37 -17.89
C VAL A 141 2.91 -8.14 -18.16
N LYS A 142 1.94 -7.43 -18.73
CA LYS A 142 0.62 -7.96 -18.99
C LYS A 142 0.29 -7.76 -20.45
N TYR A 143 -0.19 -8.82 -21.09
CA TYR A 143 -0.72 -8.79 -22.44
C TYR A 143 -2.22 -9.13 -22.39
N LEU A 144 -2.97 -8.49 -23.29
CA LEU A 144 -4.43 -8.58 -23.46
C LEU A 144 -4.75 -9.18 -24.82
#